data_AF-A0A2E6U3Z7-F1
#
_entry.id   AF-A0A2E6U3Z7-F1
#
_cell.length_a   1.000
_cell.length_b   1.000
_cell.length_c   1.000
_cell.angle_alpha   90.00
_cell.angle_beta   90.00
_cell.angle_gamma   90.00
#
_symmetry.space_group_name_H-M   'P 1'
#
loop_
_entity.id
_entity.type
_entity.pdbx_description
1 polymer ?
#
loop_
_entity_poly.entity_id
_entity_poly.type
_entity_poly.pdbx_seq_one_letter_code
_entity_poly.pdbx_strand_id
1 'polypeptide(L)'
;MSVKPKPDPRLNPWRDDLAAAHLRCEVDAPKFVEGTVKQVTAPVAALRRSPADGAMQDSQLLYGETFCIYEEKNGWVWGQAARDDYVGYVPVDAFGAPHKVSHKLIALRSFVYREADIKTRPLMALSYGAPLPVHGIENGFAELATGGFVYAAHMAALDVYEADAVAVARRFIGAPYLWGGREATGLDCSALVQLALMACGQACPRDSDMQEAVLGQAVSAPAYGDIVFWKGHVGFISGDNLLLHANAHHMAVAEEPFDAACARIEAAGGGGVTAMKRL
;
A
#
# COMPACT_ATOMS: atom_id res chain seq x y z
N MET A 1 -6.61 -27.96 -26.90
CA MET A 1 -5.88 -26.68 -26.72
C MET A 1 -5.81 -26.44 -25.23
N SER A 2 -4.62 -26.30 -24.66
CA SER A 2 -4.48 -25.99 -23.23
C SER A 2 -5.00 -24.57 -23.02
N VAL A 3 -6.07 -24.41 -22.23
CA VAL A 3 -6.60 -23.11 -21.85
C VAL A 3 -5.53 -22.45 -21.00
N LYS A 4 -4.93 -21.34 -21.48
CA LYS A 4 -4.03 -20.54 -20.65
C LYS A 4 -4.77 -20.20 -19.36
N PRO A 5 -4.17 -20.40 -18.17
CA PRO A 5 -4.81 -20.00 -16.92
C PRO A 5 -5.09 -18.49 -16.98
N LYS A 6 -6.29 -18.09 -16.53
CA LYS A 6 -6.64 -16.67 -16.44
C LYS A 6 -5.61 -15.96 -15.53
N PRO A 7 -5.22 -14.72 -15.86
CA PRO A 7 -4.29 -13.95 -15.02
C PRO A 7 -4.91 -13.64 -13.66
N ASP A 8 -4.09 -13.43 -12.64
CA ASP A 8 -4.58 -13.18 -11.25
C ASP A 8 -5.51 -11.96 -11.24
N PRO A 9 -6.79 -12.11 -10.84
CA PRO A 9 -7.76 -11.03 -10.85
C PRO A 9 -7.45 -9.92 -9.83
N ARG A 10 -6.55 -10.16 -8.86
CA ARG A 10 -6.09 -9.13 -7.93
C ARG A 10 -5.20 -8.09 -8.62
N LEU A 11 -4.53 -8.46 -9.71
CA LEU A 11 -3.62 -7.58 -10.46
C LEU A 11 -4.12 -7.26 -11.88
N ASN A 12 -5.16 -7.96 -12.33
CA ASN A 12 -5.67 -7.84 -13.70
C ASN A 12 -7.17 -7.58 -13.62
N PRO A 13 -7.66 -6.41 -14.05
CA PRO A 13 -9.05 -6.00 -13.88
C PRO A 13 -9.99 -6.78 -14.81
N TRP A 14 -10.40 -7.97 -14.36
CA TRP A 14 -11.44 -8.77 -14.97
C TRP A 14 -12.34 -9.44 -13.92
N ARG A 15 -13.59 -9.66 -14.31
CA ARG A 15 -14.64 -10.45 -13.65
C ARG A 15 -15.36 -11.26 -14.75
N ASP A 16 -16.25 -12.15 -14.37
CA ASP A 16 -16.98 -12.97 -15.35
C ASP A 16 -17.92 -12.16 -16.26
N ASP A 17 -18.30 -10.95 -15.87
CA ASP A 17 -19.20 -10.06 -16.60
C ASP A 17 -18.50 -8.90 -17.34
N LEU A 18 -17.27 -8.57 -16.94
CA LEU A 18 -16.59 -7.34 -17.33
C LEU A 18 -15.06 -7.50 -17.28
N ALA A 19 -14.36 -6.98 -18.28
CA ALA A 19 -12.90 -6.84 -18.25
C ALA A 19 -12.45 -5.47 -18.77
N ALA A 20 -11.27 -5.03 -18.33
CA ALA A 20 -10.62 -3.87 -18.94
C ALA A 20 -10.27 -4.14 -20.40
N ALA A 21 -10.41 -3.12 -21.26
CA ALA A 21 -10.25 -3.24 -22.71
C ALA A 21 -8.89 -3.79 -23.14
N HIS A 22 -7.82 -3.50 -22.39
CA HIS A 22 -6.47 -3.98 -22.68
C HIS A 22 -6.32 -5.51 -22.50
N LEU A 23 -7.22 -6.18 -21.77
CA LEU A 23 -7.17 -7.63 -21.54
C LEU A 23 -7.89 -8.45 -22.63
N ARG A 24 -8.36 -7.82 -23.72
CA ARG A 24 -9.16 -8.47 -24.78
C ARG A 24 -8.53 -9.71 -25.41
N CYS A 25 -7.20 -9.80 -25.41
CA CYS A 25 -6.45 -10.95 -25.94
C CYS A 25 -6.04 -11.97 -24.86
N GLU A 26 -6.38 -11.70 -23.60
CA GLU A 26 -5.89 -12.45 -22.43
C GLU A 26 -7.01 -13.13 -21.64
N VAL A 27 -8.19 -12.51 -21.59
CA VAL A 27 -9.36 -13.02 -20.89
C VAL A 27 -10.59 -13.03 -21.79
N ASP A 28 -11.49 -13.97 -21.53
CA ASP A 28 -12.82 -13.97 -22.12
C ASP A 28 -13.80 -13.27 -21.17
N ALA A 29 -14.52 -12.27 -21.68
CA ALA A 29 -15.52 -11.51 -20.95
C ALA A 29 -16.61 -10.99 -21.91
N PRO A 30 -17.89 -10.95 -21.49
CA PRO A 30 -18.98 -10.42 -22.31
C PRO A 30 -18.82 -8.94 -22.69
N LYS A 31 -18.13 -8.17 -21.85
CA LYS A 31 -17.98 -6.72 -21.99
C LYS A 31 -16.55 -6.29 -21.70
N PHE A 32 -16.03 -5.40 -22.55
CA PHE A 32 -14.73 -4.77 -22.40
C PHE A 32 -14.89 -3.25 -22.30
N VAL A 33 -14.22 -2.62 -21.33
CA VAL A 33 -14.38 -1.18 -21.04
C VAL A 33 -13.04 -0.45 -20.95
N GLU A 34 -13.02 0.77 -21.46
CA GLU A 34 -11.94 1.71 -21.19
C GLU A 34 -12.10 2.28 -19.78
N GLY A 35 -10.98 2.39 -19.07
CA GLY A 35 -10.98 2.91 -17.71
C GLY A 35 -10.94 4.44 -17.67
N THR A 36 -11.54 5.02 -16.63
CA THR A 36 -11.45 6.46 -16.34
C THR A 36 -10.59 6.68 -15.10
N VAL A 37 -9.50 7.43 -15.25
CA VAL A 37 -8.62 7.75 -14.12
C VAL A 37 -9.25 8.81 -13.22
N LYS A 38 -9.30 8.51 -11.92
CA LYS A 38 -9.64 9.45 -10.85
C LYS A 38 -8.53 9.49 -9.80
N GLN A 39 -8.59 10.48 -8.93
CA GLN A 39 -7.65 10.63 -7.82
C GLN A 39 -8.39 10.55 -6.49
N VAL A 40 -7.78 9.89 -5.51
CA VAL A 40 -8.30 9.79 -4.16
C VAL A 40 -8.19 11.15 -3.48
N THR A 41 -9.33 11.65 -2.99
CA THR A 41 -9.44 12.92 -2.24
C THR A 41 -9.71 12.70 -0.76
N ALA A 42 -10.19 11.51 -0.40
CA ALA A 42 -10.26 11.07 0.99
C ALA A 42 -8.84 10.90 1.59
N PRO A 43 -8.68 11.04 2.92
CA PRO A 43 -7.38 10.79 3.58
C PRO A 43 -6.86 9.37 3.32
N VAL A 44 -7.78 8.41 3.42
CA VAL A 44 -7.59 6.99 3.15
C VAL A 44 -8.93 6.42 2.70
N ALA A 45 -8.90 5.48 1.76
CA ALA A 45 -10.08 4.77 1.28
C ALA A 45 -9.84 3.26 1.33
N ALA A 46 -10.77 2.50 1.91
CA ALA A 46 -10.68 1.04 1.94
C ALA A 46 -10.91 0.48 0.53
N LEU A 47 -9.98 -0.34 0.06
CA LEU A 47 -10.13 -1.16 -1.14
C LEU A 47 -10.59 -2.55 -0.71
N ARG A 48 -11.81 -2.91 -1.12
CA ARG A 48 -12.54 -4.08 -0.64
C ARG A 48 -12.67 -5.14 -1.70
N ARG A 49 -12.89 -6.38 -1.24
CA ARG A 49 -13.10 -7.56 -2.08
C ARG A 49 -14.41 -7.54 -2.86
N SER A 50 -15.45 -6.89 -2.32
CA SER A 50 -16.77 -6.79 -2.92
C SER A 50 -17.44 -5.45 -2.58
N PRO A 51 -18.45 -5.01 -3.35
CA PRO A 51 -19.09 -3.70 -3.17
C PRO A 51 -20.12 -3.74 -2.04
N ALA A 52 -19.65 -3.95 -0.80
CA ALA A 52 -20.47 -3.95 0.39
C ALA A 52 -19.69 -3.39 1.59
N ASP A 53 -20.40 -2.69 2.49
CA ASP A 53 -19.79 -2.04 3.66
C ASP A 53 -19.08 -3.05 4.58
N GLY A 54 -19.67 -4.24 4.73
CA GLY A 54 -19.12 -5.35 5.52
C GLY A 54 -18.11 -6.23 4.77
N ALA A 55 -17.78 -5.93 3.51
CA ALA A 55 -16.82 -6.70 2.75
C ALA A 55 -15.41 -6.55 3.33
N MET A 56 -14.62 -7.63 3.28
CA MET A 56 -13.24 -7.61 3.74
C MET A 56 -12.43 -6.54 3.00
N GLN A 57 -11.64 -5.78 3.77
CA GLN A 57 -10.63 -4.89 3.24
C GLN A 57 -9.43 -5.74 2.78
N ASP A 58 -9.07 -5.61 1.51
CA ASP A 58 -7.88 -6.26 0.95
C ASP A 58 -6.70 -5.28 0.91
N SER A 59 -6.97 -3.99 0.73
CA SER A 59 -5.96 -2.94 0.73
C SER A 59 -6.56 -1.59 1.14
N GLN A 60 -5.76 -0.53 1.10
CA GLN A 60 -6.19 0.85 1.20
C GLN A 60 -5.64 1.64 0.02
N LEU A 61 -6.29 2.75 -0.33
CA LEU A 61 -5.72 3.80 -1.17
C LEU A 61 -5.47 5.03 -0.31
N LEU A 62 -4.34 5.68 -0.52
CA LEU A 62 -3.98 6.91 0.19
C LEU A 62 -4.40 8.14 -0.61
N TYR A 63 -4.61 9.25 0.08
CA TYR A 63 -4.81 10.56 -0.53
C TYR A 63 -3.82 10.81 -1.69
N GLY A 64 -4.34 11.33 -2.81
CA GLY A 64 -3.57 11.68 -3.99
C GLY A 64 -3.20 10.50 -4.90
N GLU A 65 -3.35 9.25 -4.46
CA GLU A 65 -3.17 8.08 -5.32
C GLU A 65 -4.22 8.09 -6.44
N THR A 66 -3.87 7.53 -7.59
CA THR A 66 -4.78 7.43 -8.74
C THR A 66 -5.35 6.04 -8.89
N PHE A 67 -6.58 5.98 -9.37
CA PHE A 67 -7.36 4.76 -9.52
C PHE A 67 -8.07 4.78 -10.88
N CYS A 68 -7.90 3.71 -11.65
CA CYS A 68 -8.53 3.54 -12.95
C CYS A 68 -9.87 2.83 -12.77
N ILE A 69 -10.97 3.55 -12.96
CA ILE A 69 -12.34 3.03 -12.73
C ILE A 69 -12.88 2.42 -14.02
N TYR A 70 -13.36 1.18 -13.93
CA TYR A 70 -13.98 0.44 -15.05
C TYR A 70 -15.50 0.33 -14.92
N GLU A 71 -16.01 0.38 -13.69
CA GLU A 71 -17.45 0.38 -13.41
C GLU A 71 -17.76 1.26 -12.21
N GLU A 72 -18.85 2.02 -12.31
CA GLU A 72 -19.49 2.68 -11.18
C GLU A 72 -20.92 2.16 -11.06
N LYS A 73 -21.29 1.64 -9.89
CA LYS A 73 -22.59 1.03 -9.65
C LYS A 73 -22.95 1.08 -8.17
N ASN A 74 -24.16 1.55 -7.87
CA ASN A 74 -24.72 1.56 -6.51
C ASN A 74 -23.82 2.21 -5.44
N GLY A 75 -23.14 3.32 -5.79
CA GLY A 75 -22.24 4.03 -4.87
C GLY A 75 -20.85 3.42 -4.74
N TRP A 76 -20.54 2.37 -5.49
CA TRP A 76 -19.22 1.74 -5.54
C TRP A 76 -18.58 1.93 -6.90
N VAL A 77 -17.26 2.04 -6.89
CA VAL A 77 -16.44 1.92 -8.10
C VAL A 77 -15.67 0.62 -8.03
N TRP A 78 -15.56 -0.07 -9.17
CA TRP A 78 -14.66 -1.19 -9.37
C TRP A 78 -13.56 -0.76 -10.33
N GLY A 79 -12.31 -0.99 -9.94
CA GLY A 79 -11.17 -0.45 -10.66
C GLY A 79 -9.84 -0.99 -10.18
N GLN A 80 -8.78 -0.33 -10.62
CA GLN A 80 -7.39 -0.72 -10.39
C GLN A 80 -6.57 0.44 -9.83
N ALA A 81 -5.81 0.17 -8.77
CA ALA A 81 -4.87 1.11 -8.19
C ALA A 81 -3.64 1.28 -9.09
N ALA A 82 -3.28 2.51 -9.43
CA ALA A 82 -2.11 2.76 -10.30
C ALA A 82 -0.76 2.52 -9.62
N ARG A 83 -0.75 2.34 -8.30
CA ARG A 83 0.49 2.21 -7.50
C ARG A 83 1.09 0.82 -7.60
N ASP A 84 0.25 -0.19 -7.47
CA ASP A 84 0.62 -1.59 -7.29
C ASP A 84 -0.29 -2.54 -8.09
N ASP A 85 -1.04 -1.99 -9.05
CA ASP A 85 -1.96 -2.68 -9.95
C ASP A 85 -3.11 -3.42 -9.24
N TYR A 86 -3.33 -3.14 -7.95
CA TYR A 86 -4.29 -3.89 -7.15
C TYR A 86 -5.74 -3.54 -7.52
N VAL A 87 -6.57 -4.57 -7.74
CA VAL A 87 -7.94 -4.45 -8.22
C VAL A 87 -8.92 -4.64 -7.06
N GLY A 88 -9.98 -3.81 -7.02
CA GLY A 88 -11.06 -4.02 -6.06
C GLY A 88 -12.13 -2.94 -6.09
N TYR A 89 -12.88 -2.86 -4.99
CA TYR A 89 -14.04 -1.98 -4.85
C TYR A 89 -13.78 -0.87 -3.83
N VAL A 90 -14.17 0.35 -4.17
CA VAL A 90 -14.02 1.53 -3.31
C VAL A 90 -15.32 2.36 -3.37
N PRO A 91 -15.75 3.01 -2.28
CA PRO A 91 -16.85 3.98 -2.34
C PRO A 91 -16.58 5.11 -3.35
N VAL A 92 -17.60 5.50 -4.10
CA VAL A 92 -17.48 6.52 -5.16
C VAL A 92 -17.07 7.90 -4.63
N ASP A 93 -17.45 8.22 -3.41
CA ASP A 93 -17.19 9.50 -2.73
C ASP A 93 -15.72 9.69 -2.32
N ALA A 94 -14.89 8.65 -2.42
CA ALA A 94 -13.46 8.74 -2.19
C ALA A 94 -12.71 9.53 -3.28
N PHE A 95 -13.35 9.78 -4.44
CA PHE A 95 -12.66 10.21 -5.65
C PHE A 95 -13.04 11.62 -6.13
N GLY A 96 -12.05 12.31 -6.70
CA GLY A 96 -12.19 13.60 -7.36
C GLY A 96 -11.49 13.64 -8.72
N ALA A 97 -11.42 14.84 -9.30
CA ALA A 97 -10.66 15.07 -10.51
C ALA A 97 -9.15 14.85 -10.27
N PRO A 98 -8.40 14.29 -11.23
CA PRO A 98 -6.98 14.07 -11.07
C PRO A 98 -6.18 15.37 -11.14
N HIS A 99 -5.26 15.55 -10.20
CA HIS A 99 -4.25 16.60 -10.20
C HIS A 99 -2.85 16.02 -10.42
N LYS A 100 -1.96 16.77 -11.09
CA LYS A 100 -0.56 16.39 -11.24
C LYS A 100 0.14 16.42 -9.88
N VAL A 101 0.67 15.27 -9.47
CA VAL A 101 1.48 15.15 -8.24
C VAL A 101 2.95 15.46 -8.52
N SER A 102 3.62 16.07 -7.56
CA SER A 102 5.03 16.47 -7.66
C SER A 102 5.88 16.07 -6.45
N HIS A 103 5.23 15.84 -5.31
CA HIS A 103 5.87 15.47 -4.06
C HIS A 103 5.19 14.24 -3.44
N LYS A 104 5.80 13.69 -2.40
CA LYS A 104 5.23 12.66 -1.53
C LYS A 104 5.47 13.02 -0.08
N LEU A 105 4.61 12.55 0.81
CA LEU A 105 4.80 12.67 2.25
C LEU A 105 5.90 11.70 2.72
N ILE A 106 6.88 12.22 3.47
CA ILE A 106 7.98 11.45 4.08
C ILE A 106 7.89 11.39 5.61
N ALA A 107 7.10 12.27 6.23
CA ALA A 107 6.69 12.09 7.62
C ALA A 107 5.69 10.95 7.73
N LEU A 108 5.69 10.20 8.84
CA LEU A 108 4.71 9.13 9.08
C LEU A 108 3.28 9.67 8.99
N ARG A 109 3.05 10.85 9.57
CA ARG A 109 1.77 11.55 9.54
C ARG A 109 1.99 13.04 9.40
N SER A 110 1.13 13.69 8.64
CA SER A 110 1.01 15.14 8.63
C SER A 110 -0.46 15.55 8.50
N PHE A 111 -0.72 16.85 8.43
CA PHE A 111 -2.06 17.40 8.41
C PHE A 111 -2.16 18.42 7.29
N VAL A 112 -3.32 18.46 6.64
CA VAL A 112 -3.69 19.53 5.72
C VAL A 112 -4.41 20.59 6.54
N TYR A 113 -3.85 21.78 6.61
CA TYR A 113 -4.42 22.94 7.28
C TYR A 113 -5.22 23.79 6.31
N ARG A 114 -6.19 24.54 6.83
CA ARG A 114 -6.98 25.48 6.02
C ARG A 114 -6.13 26.62 5.46
N GLU A 115 -5.14 27.07 6.24
CA GLU A 115 -4.23 28.18 5.90
C GLU A 115 -2.79 27.74 6.22
N ALA A 116 -1.79 28.51 5.77
CA ALA A 116 -0.37 28.28 6.05
C ALA A 116 0.02 28.60 7.50
N ASP A 117 -0.71 28.04 8.47
CA ASP A 117 -0.49 28.19 9.91
C ASP A 117 -0.98 26.95 10.66
N ILE A 118 -0.10 26.37 11.49
CA ILE A 118 -0.35 25.20 12.33
C ILE A 118 -1.50 25.39 13.33
N LYS A 119 -1.87 26.63 13.66
CA LYS A 119 -2.95 26.95 14.60
C LYS A 119 -4.33 26.94 13.95
N THR A 120 -4.39 26.83 12.62
CA THR A 120 -5.67 26.80 11.90
C THR A 120 -6.28 25.41 11.87
N ARG A 121 -7.56 25.35 11.48
CA ARG A 121 -8.32 24.10 11.48
C ARG A 121 -7.64 23.06 10.56
N PRO A 122 -7.27 21.88 11.07
CA PRO A 122 -6.88 20.76 10.22
C PRO A 122 -8.12 20.24 9.48
N LEU A 123 -7.97 20.03 8.17
CA LEU A 123 -8.98 19.49 7.27
C LEU A 123 -8.93 17.96 7.23
N MET A 124 -7.71 17.40 7.23
CA MET A 124 -7.47 15.96 7.22
C MET A 124 -6.05 15.63 7.70
N ALA A 125 -5.82 14.36 8.02
CA ALA A 125 -4.49 13.82 8.25
C ALA A 125 -4.02 12.99 7.05
N LEU A 126 -2.77 13.14 6.66
CA LEU A 126 -2.14 12.41 5.58
C LEU A 126 -1.15 11.39 6.15
N SER A 127 -0.97 10.28 5.43
CA SER A 127 -0.08 9.19 5.81
C SER A 127 1.15 9.11 4.92
N TYR A 128 2.21 8.52 5.46
CA TYR A 128 3.48 8.28 4.77
C TYR A 128 3.27 7.75 3.33
N GLY A 129 4.02 8.32 2.38
CA GLY A 129 3.98 7.90 0.98
C GLY A 129 2.78 8.42 0.18
N ALA A 130 1.86 9.18 0.79
CA ALA A 130 0.79 9.86 0.06
C ALA A 130 1.39 10.86 -0.96
N PRO A 131 1.07 10.75 -2.25
CA PRO A 131 1.52 11.71 -3.25
C PRO A 131 0.73 13.03 -3.12
N LEU A 132 1.42 14.14 -3.38
CA LEU A 132 0.94 15.49 -3.12
C LEU A 132 0.99 16.34 -4.40
N PRO A 133 -0.14 16.94 -4.82
CA PRO A 133 -0.17 17.90 -5.92
C PRO A 133 0.21 19.29 -5.41
N VAL A 134 1.50 19.53 -5.18
CA VAL A 134 1.99 20.81 -4.66
C VAL A 134 1.96 21.88 -5.75
N HIS A 135 1.29 22.99 -5.46
CA HIS A 135 1.20 24.18 -6.33
C HIS A 135 2.32 25.17 -6.03
N GLY A 136 2.61 25.42 -4.76
CA GLY A 136 3.64 26.35 -4.32
C GLY A 136 4.03 26.13 -2.87
N ILE A 137 5.11 26.78 -2.43
CA ILE A 137 5.56 26.76 -1.03
C ILE A 137 5.65 28.21 -0.55
N GLU A 138 4.99 28.50 0.57
CA GLU A 138 4.99 29.80 1.23
C GLU A 138 5.01 29.61 2.75
N ASN A 139 5.79 30.42 3.47
CA ASN A 139 5.84 30.42 4.94
C ASN A 139 6.12 29.03 5.58
N GLY A 140 6.86 28.18 4.88
CA GLY A 140 7.16 26.82 5.35
C GLY A 140 6.04 25.80 5.12
N PHE A 141 4.99 26.16 4.39
CA PHE A 141 3.90 25.27 4.01
C PHE A 141 3.82 25.13 2.49
N ALA A 142 3.44 23.93 2.05
CA ALA A 142 3.11 23.62 0.68
C ALA A 142 1.60 23.74 0.46
N GLU A 143 1.18 24.60 -0.47
CA GLU A 143 -0.20 24.68 -0.92
C GLU A 143 -0.50 23.51 -1.87
N LEU A 144 -1.60 22.80 -1.63
CA LEU A 144 -2.06 21.70 -2.49
C LEU A 144 -3.00 22.24 -3.56
N ALA A 145 -2.93 21.69 -4.78
CA ALA A 145 -3.82 22.04 -5.89
C ALA A 145 -5.30 21.67 -5.64
N THR A 146 -5.56 20.83 -4.65
CA THR A 146 -6.88 20.44 -4.14
C THR A 146 -7.37 21.37 -3.02
N GLY A 147 -6.54 22.32 -2.60
CA GLY A 147 -6.78 23.24 -1.49
C GLY A 147 -6.12 22.79 -0.18
N GLY A 148 -5.78 23.78 0.65
CA GLY A 148 -5.16 23.58 1.95
C GLY A 148 -3.63 23.47 1.89
N PHE A 149 -3.02 23.34 3.08
CA PHE A 149 -1.59 23.53 3.29
C PHE A 149 -0.98 22.39 4.12
N VAL A 150 0.15 21.84 3.68
CA VAL A 150 0.92 20.81 4.41
C VAL A 150 2.27 21.38 4.82
N TYR A 151 2.79 21.04 6.00
CA TYR A 151 4.11 21.51 6.41
C TYR A 151 5.20 20.99 5.47
N ALA A 152 5.94 21.91 4.83
CA ALA A 152 6.80 21.59 3.70
C ALA A 152 7.98 20.67 4.06
N ALA A 153 8.45 20.68 5.32
CA ALA A 153 9.51 19.77 5.75
C ALA A 153 9.06 18.31 5.90
N HIS A 154 7.76 18.03 5.82
CA HIS A 154 7.22 16.66 5.88
C HIS A 154 7.11 15.99 4.50
N MET A 155 7.51 16.68 3.43
CA MET A 155 7.44 16.16 2.07
C MET A 155 8.81 16.16 1.39
N ALA A 156 8.92 15.35 0.34
CA ALA A 156 10.05 15.35 -0.59
C ALA A 156 9.53 15.24 -2.02
N ALA A 157 10.37 15.56 -3.00
CA ALA A 157 10.06 15.27 -4.40
C ALA A 157 9.85 13.76 -4.62
N LEU A 158 9.09 13.39 -5.66
CA LEU A 158 8.70 11.99 -5.92
C LEU A 158 9.91 11.06 -6.14
N ASP A 159 10.96 11.59 -6.76
CA ASP A 159 12.21 10.91 -7.12
C ASP A 159 13.27 10.90 -6.00
N VAL A 160 12.97 11.46 -4.84
CA VAL A 160 13.83 11.32 -3.66
C VAL A 160 13.56 9.97 -3.00
N TYR A 161 14.56 9.11 -2.98
CA TYR A 161 14.47 7.77 -2.39
C TYR A 161 15.30 7.65 -1.11
N GLU A 162 14.81 6.84 -0.19
CA GLU A 162 15.54 6.44 1.01
C GLU A 162 16.55 5.33 0.64
N ALA A 163 17.62 5.20 1.42
CA ALA A 163 18.67 4.22 1.14
C ALA A 163 18.44 2.84 1.78
N ASP A 164 17.56 2.77 2.79
CA ASP A 164 17.44 1.60 3.67
C ASP A 164 15.97 1.32 4.02
N ALA A 165 15.46 0.23 3.46
CA ALA A 165 14.08 -0.22 3.65
C ALA A 165 13.80 -0.61 5.11
N VAL A 166 14.75 -1.24 5.80
CA VAL A 166 14.58 -1.63 7.20
C VAL A 166 14.55 -0.38 8.08
N ALA A 167 15.39 0.62 7.81
CA ALA A 167 15.33 1.90 8.50
C ALA A 167 13.98 2.63 8.30
N VAL A 168 13.40 2.56 7.10
CA VAL A 168 12.05 3.08 6.84
C VAL A 168 11.00 2.28 7.62
N ALA A 169 11.04 0.95 7.56
CA ALA A 169 10.11 0.08 8.27
C ALA A 169 10.15 0.31 9.79
N ARG A 170 11.34 0.53 10.37
CA ARG A 170 11.52 0.84 11.80
C ARG A 170 10.78 2.09 12.26
N ARG A 171 10.57 3.07 11.38
CA ARG A 171 9.78 4.27 11.71
C ARG A 171 8.35 3.89 12.15
N PHE A 172 7.83 2.76 11.67
CA PHE A 172 6.48 2.29 11.99
C PHE A 172 6.40 1.46 13.28
N ILE A 173 7.50 1.20 14.00
CA ILE A 173 7.44 0.44 15.27
C ILE A 173 6.40 1.07 16.22
N GLY A 174 5.49 0.24 16.71
CA GLY A 174 4.35 0.64 17.54
C GLY A 174 3.08 1.01 16.76
N ALA A 175 3.12 1.15 15.43
CA ALA A 175 1.92 1.33 14.62
C ALA A 175 1.01 0.09 14.75
N PRO A 176 -0.30 0.25 15.01
CA PRO A 176 -1.21 -0.88 15.17
C PRO A 176 -1.29 -1.79 13.94
N TYR A 177 -1.45 -3.09 14.17
CA TYR A 177 -1.75 -4.03 13.10
C TYR A 177 -3.18 -3.83 12.62
N LEU A 178 -3.36 -3.58 11.32
CA LEU A 178 -4.66 -3.46 10.67
C LEU A 178 -4.69 -4.29 9.40
N TRP A 179 -5.55 -5.31 9.34
CA TRP A 179 -5.72 -6.13 8.14
C TRP A 179 -6.11 -5.29 6.92
N GLY A 180 -5.38 -5.44 5.82
CA GLY A 180 -5.56 -4.65 4.60
C GLY A 180 -5.06 -3.20 4.73
N GLY A 181 -4.55 -2.78 5.90
CA GLY A 181 -4.12 -1.42 6.17
C GLY A 181 -2.80 -1.06 5.49
N ARG A 182 -2.64 0.21 5.09
CA ARG A 182 -1.42 0.81 4.50
C ARG A 182 -1.08 2.18 5.10
N GLU A 183 -1.83 2.65 6.10
CA GLU A 183 -1.64 3.98 6.65
C GLU A 183 -0.78 3.97 7.92
N ALA A 184 -0.21 5.11 8.30
CA ALA A 184 0.71 5.16 9.43
C ALA A 184 0.06 4.86 10.80
N THR A 185 -1.27 4.95 10.90
CA THR A 185 -2.03 4.57 12.10
C THR A 185 -2.56 3.14 12.07
N GLY A 186 -2.28 2.38 11.01
CA GLY A 186 -2.75 1.00 10.87
C GLY A 186 -2.25 0.37 9.58
N LEU A 187 -1.41 -0.65 9.70
CA LEU A 187 -0.92 -1.41 8.54
C LEU A 187 -0.76 -2.90 8.86
N ASP A 188 -0.78 -3.72 7.81
CA ASP A 188 -0.48 -5.15 7.92
C ASP A 188 0.97 -5.49 7.53
N CYS A 189 1.29 -6.78 7.59
CA CYS A 189 2.65 -7.30 7.40
C CYS A 189 3.21 -6.95 6.03
N SER A 190 2.44 -7.19 4.97
CA SER A 190 2.89 -6.97 3.60
C SER A 190 2.89 -5.48 3.23
N ALA A 191 2.01 -4.67 3.81
CA ALA A 191 2.07 -3.21 3.66
C ALA A 191 3.35 -2.60 4.27
N LEU A 192 3.84 -3.12 5.40
CA LEU A 192 5.10 -2.65 6.01
C LEU A 192 6.28 -2.82 5.04
N VAL A 193 6.38 -4.02 4.45
CA VAL A 193 7.40 -4.34 3.43
C VAL A 193 7.20 -3.48 2.19
N GLN A 194 5.97 -3.36 1.70
CA GLN A 194 5.65 -2.59 0.50
C GLN A 194 6.03 -1.11 0.64
N LEU A 195 5.65 -0.47 1.74
CA LEU A 195 5.95 0.95 2.00
C LEU A 195 7.46 1.19 2.11
N ALA A 196 8.17 0.29 2.79
CA ALA A 196 9.62 0.35 2.96
C ALA A 196 10.38 0.23 1.63
N LEU A 197 10.03 -0.76 0.80
CA LEU A 197 10.67 -0.96 -0.50
C LEU A 197 10.35 0.17 -1.48
N MET A 198 9.10 0.62 -1.54
CA MET A 198 8.71 1.72 -2.42
C MET A 198 9.34 3.05 -2.01
N ALA A 199 9.60 3.27 -0.72
CA ALA A 199 10.37 4.42 -0.26
C ALA A 199 11.81 4.43 -0.80
N CYS A 200 12.37 3.25 -1.04
CA CYS A 200 13.71 3.04 -1.61
C CYS A 200 13.68 2.90 -3.15
N GLY A 201 12.55 3.20 -3.79
CA GLY A 201 12.40 3.16 -5.24
C GLY A 201 12.19 1.77 -5.83
N GLN A 202 11.93 0.77 -4.98
CA GLN A 202 11.70 -0.60 -5.41
C GLN A 202 10.21 -0.95 -5.44
N ALA A 203 9.74 -1.40 -6.60
CA ALA A 203 8.37 -1.89 -6.76
C ALA A 203 8.12 -3.12 -5.90
N CYS A 204 6.94 -3.18 -5.28
CA CYS A 204 6.58 -4.27 -4.38
C CYS A 204 5.06 -4.56 -4.48
N PRO A 205 4.66 -5.80 -4.78
CA PRO A 205 3.25 -6.19 -4.73
C PRO A 205 2.63 -5.99 -3.35
N ARG A 206 1.30 -5.98 -3.29
CA ARG A 206 0.54 -5.72 -2.06
C ARG A 206 0.52 -6.90 -1.09
N ASP A 207 0.34 -8.11 -1.61
CA ASP A 207 0.11 -9.31 -0.80
C ASP A 207 1.40 -10.09 -0.57
N SER A 208 1.54 -10.73 0.60
CA SER A 208 2.75 -11.47 0.96
C SER A 208 3.06 -12.64 0.02
N ASP A 209 2.05 -13.32 -0.53
CA ASP A 209 2.23 -14.42 -1.49
C ASP A 209 2.78 -13.91 -2.82
N MET A 210 2.29 -12.76 -3.30
CA MET A 210 2.81 -12.10 -4.49
C MET A 210 4.23 -11.59 -4.27
N GLN A 211 4.49 -11.00 -3.10
CA GLN A 211 5.83 -10.55 -2.71
C GLN A 211 6.82 -11.72 -2.70
N GLU A 212 6.46 -12.86 -2.09
CA GLU A 212 7.30 -14.07 -2.07
C GLU A 212 7.61 -14.59 -3.47
N ALA A 213 6.62 -14.50 -4.37
CA ALA A 213 6.73 -15.00 -5.73
C ALA A 213 7.69 -14.17 -6.61
N VAL A 214 7.77 -12.85 -6.41
CA VAL A 214 8.50 -11.95 -7.33
C VAL A 214 9.72 -11.26 -6.75
N LEU A 215 9.82 -11.15 -5.41
CA LEU A 215 10.91 -10.40 -4.79
C LEU A 215 12.15 -11.26 -4.57
N GLY A 216 13.30 -10.69 -4.95
CA GLY A 216 14.63 -11.16 -4.57
C GLY A 216 14.96 -12.60 -4.97
N GLN A 217 16.04 -13.10 -4.39
CA GLN A 217 16.54 -14.45 -4.58
C GLN A 217 16.52 -15.21 -3.25
N ALA A 218 16.23 -16.51 -3.31
CA ALA A 218 16.19 -17.34 -2.12
C ALA A 218 17.58 -17.45 -1.46
N VAL A 219 17.63 -17.33 -0.14
CA VAL A 219 18.83 -17.49 0.68
C VAL A 219 18.57 -18.49 1.81
N SER A 220 19.63 -19.17 2.27
CA SER A 220 19.56 -20.14 3.36
C SER A 220 19.99 -19.57 4.72
N ALA A 221 20.76 -18.48 4.72
CA ALA A 221 21.24 -17.82 5.92
C ALA A 221 20.72 -16.37 5.96
N PRO A 222 19.94 -16.00 6.99
CA PRO A 222 19.39 -14.65 7.11
C PRO A 222 20.49 -13.62 7.34
N ALA A 223 20.36 -12.47 6.70
CA ALA A 223 21.15 -11.27 6.94
C ALA A 223 20.24 -10.04 6.97
N TYR A 224 20.78 -8.93 7.49
CA TYR A 224 20.09 -7.64 7.51
C TYR A 224 19.50 -7.27 6.14
N GLY A 225 18.22 -6.89 6.12
CA GLY A 225 17.51 -6.51 4.90
C GLY A 225 16.83 -7.66 4.18
N ASP A 226 17.12 -8.92 4.53
CA ASP A 226 16.40 -10.06 3.97
C ASP A 226 14.92 -10.03 4.38
N ILE A 227 14.06 -10.47 3.48
CA ILE A 227 12.62 -10.58 3.69
C ILE A 227 12.31 -12.05 4.00
N VAL A 228 11.64 -12.29 5.11
CA VAL A 228 11.21 -13.63 5.53
C VAL A 228 9.72 -13.79 5.30
N PHE A 229 9.33 -14.90 4.70
CA PHE A 229 7.97 -15.24 4.34
C PHE A 229 7.49 -16.47 5.09
N TRP A 230 6.21 -16.45 5.44
CA TRP A 230 5.41 -17.61 5.85
C TRP A 230 4.13 -17.59 5.03
N LYS A 231 3.33 -18.65 5.13
CA LYS A 231 1.99 -18.66 4.54
C LYS A 231 1.13 -17.54 5.13
N GLY A 232 0.91 -16.48 4.36
CA GLY A 232 0.10 -15.32 4.75
C GLY A 232 0.79 -14.33 5.70
N HIS A 233 2.11 -14.38 5.83
CA HIS A 233 2.85 -13.44 6.68
C HIS A 233 4.23 -13.12 6.13
N VAL A 234 4.74 -11.93 6.45
CA VAL A 234 6.05 -11.44 5.96
C VAL A 234 6.69 -10.46 6.96
N GLY A 235 8.02 -10.39 6.97
CA GLY A 235 8.79 -9.42 7.75
C GLY A 235 10.23 -9.24 7.25
N PHE A 236 10.97 -8.32 7.85
CA PHE A 236 12.39 -8.10 7.57
C PHE A 236 13.28 -8.70 8.66
N ILE A 237 14.43 -9.25 8.27
CA ILE A 237 15.56 -9.40 9.19
C ILE A 237 16.16 -8.02 9.41
N SER A 238 16.09 -7.53 10.64
CA SER A 238 16.53 -6.17 11.01
C SER A 238 17.83 -6.14 11.82
N GLY A 239 18.43 -7.30 12.08
CA GLY A 239 19.70 -7.44 12.78
C GLY A 239 19.97 -8.90 13.13
N ASP A 240 21.00 -9.14 13.93
CA ASP A 240 21.35 -10.49 14.40
C ASP A 240 20.20 -11.08 15.22
N ASN A 241 19.55 -12.11 14.66
CA ASN A 241 18.37 -12.76 15.24
C ASN A 241 17.22 -11.77 15.54
N LEU A 242 17.01 -10.74 14.74
CA LEU A 242 15.90 -9.78 14.90
C LEU A 242 14.97 -9.79 13.69
N LEU A 243 13.67 -9.96 13.97
CA LEU A 243 12.58 -9.89 13.00
C LEU A 243 11.79 -8.61 13.24
N LEU A 244 11.69 -7.76 12.22
CA LEU A 244 10.82 -6.59 12.17
C LEU A 244 9.57 -6.91 11.34
N HIS A 245 8.39 -6.84 11.94
CA HIS A 245 7.14 -7.09 11.22
C HIS A 245 5.91 -6.42 11.85
N ALA A 246 4.86 -6.18 11.07
CA ALA A 246 3.52 -5.90 11.60
C ALA A 246 2.81 -7.22 11.85
N ASN A 247 2.39 -7.52 13.08
CA ASN A 247 1.91 -8.86 13.42
C ASN A 247 0.68 -8.86 14.35
N ALA A 248 -0.13 -9.92 14.24
CA ALA A 248 -1.33 -10.11 15.04
C ALA A 248 -1.07 -10.65 16.46
N HIS A 249 0.19 -10.93 16.83
CA HIS A 249 0.54 -11.34 18.18
C HIS A 249 0.70 -10.14 19.11
N HIS A 250 1.47 -9.16 18.68
CA HIS A 250 1.65 -7.86 19.33
C HIS A 250 0.53 -6.87 18.99
N MET A 251 -0.27 -7.16 17.95
CA MET A 251 -1.23 -6.22 17.36
C MET A 251 -0.59 -4.89 16.94
N ALA A 252 0.68 -4.94 16.54
CA ALA A 252 1.49 -3.78 16.18
C ALA A 252 2.67 -4.18 15.28
N VAL A 253 3.36 -3.17 14.74
CA VAL A 253 4.73 -3.30 14.24
C VAL A 253 5.68 -3.45 15.42
N ALA A 254 6.46 -4.53 15.44
CA ALA A 254 7.39 -4.84 16.50
C ALA A 254 8.70 -5.42 15.94
N GLU A 255 9.78 -5.27 16.70
CA GLU A 255 10.99 -6.06 16.57
C GLU A 255 11.04 -7.11 17.68
N GLU A 256 11.21 -8.37 17.32
CA GLU A 256 11.33 -9.49 18.28
C GLU A 256 12.42 -10.48 17.82
N PRO A 257 12.90 -11.37 18.70
CA PRO A 257 13.86 -12.39 18.31
C PRO A 257 13.32 -13.30 17.21
N PHE A 258 14.05 -13.44 16.10
CA PHE A 258 13.59 -14.17 14.92
C PHE A 258 13.30 -15.64 15.23
N ASP A 259 14.18 -16.34 15.94
CA ASP A 259 13.99 -17.74 16.31
C ASP A 259 12.75 -17.93 17.20
N ALA A 260 12.52 -17.00 18.14
CA ALA A 260 11.35 -17.05 19.02
C ALA A 260 10.05 -16.82 18.25
N ALA A 261 10.06 -15.89 17.28
CA ALA A 261 8.93 -15.66 16.39
C ALA A 261 8.62 -16.89 15.53
N CYS A 262 9.65 -17.53 14.95
CA CYS A 262 9.51 -18.76 14.18
C CYS A 262 8.83 -19.86 15.00
N ALA A 263 9.36 -20.15 16.19
CA ALA A 263 8.80 -21.18 17.07
C ALA A 263 7.34 -20.86 17.47
N ARG A 264 7.05 -19.59 17.77
CA ARG A 264 5.70 -19.12 18.12
C ARG A 264 4.71 -19.25 16.96
N ILE A 265 5.10 -18.85 15.75
CA ILE A 265 4.25 -18.91 14.55
C ILE A 265 3.93 -20.37 14.21
N GLU A 266 4.93 -21.25 14.27
CA GLU A 266 4.74 -22.68 14.03
C GLU A 266 3.79 -23.30 15.06
N ALA A 267 3.99 -23.02 16.35
CA ALA A 267 3.12 -23.49 17.43
C ALA A 267 1.67 -22.98 17.32
N ALA A 268 1.47 -21.81 16.73
CA ALA A 268 0.14 -21.24 16.46
C ALA A 268 -0.52 -21.81 15.17
N GLY A 269 0.14 -22.73 14.47
CA GLY A 269 -0.37 -23.33 13.23
C GLY A 269 -0.11 -22.50 11.96
N GLY A 270 0.73 -21.46 12.03
CA GLY A 270 1.14 -20.66 10.87
C GLY A 270 2.14 -21.38 9.94
N GLY A 271 2.69 -22.50 10.38
CA GLY A 271 3.70 -23.28 9.66
C GLY A 271 5.10 -22.68 9.74
N GLY A 272 6.05 -23.34 9.09
CA GLY A 272 7.43 -22.87 8.99
C GLY A 272 7.62 -21.74 7.96
N VAL A 273 8.82 -21.16 7.96
CA VAL A 273 9.26 -20.21 6.94
C VAL A 273 9.14 -20.85 5.56
N THR A 274 8.46 -20.17 4.62
CA THR A 274 8.30 -20.62 3.23
C THR A 274 9.48 -20.18 2.37
N ALA A 275 9.99 -18.96 2.59
CA ALA A 275 11.19 -18.46 1.95
C ALA A 275 11.88 -17.37 2.78
N MET A 276 13.19 -17.25 2.60
CA MET A 276 13.96 -16.04 2.92
C MET A 276 14.51 -15.49 1.61
N LYS A 277 14.32 -14.20 1.35
CA LYS A 277 14.67 -13.55 0.08
C LYS A 277 15.60 -12.37 0.31
N ARG A 278 16.65 -12.29 -0.51
CA ARG A 278 17.54 -11.12 -0.59
C ARG A 278 17.30 -10.37 -1.89
N LEU A 279 17.14 -9.05 -1.79
CA LEU A 279 16.91 -8.16 -2.94
C LEU A 279 18.19 -7.91 -3.75
#